data_AF-A0A0H2UQ77-F1
#
_entry.id   AF-A0A0H2UQ77-F1
#
_cell.length_a   1.000
_cell.length_b   1.000
_cell.length_c   1.000
_cell.angle_alpha   90.00
_cell.angle_beta   90.00
_cell.angle_gamma   90.00
#
_symmetry.space_group_name_H-M   'P 1'
#
loop_
_entity.id
_entity.type
_entity.pdbx_description
1 polymer ?
#
loop_
_entity_poly.entity_id
_entity_poly.type
_entity_poly.pdbx_seq_one_letter_code
_entity_poly.pdbx_strand_id
1 'polypeptide(L)'
;MPEFIIVEGNNDLGEFFQIDGELFSDNELLENLKKWREWEVPVIIDDWCNRILNEDETEILYFPTHEDKMNYIRVEKDLEPLYHTSNKIYATISKSEWLELLN
;
A
#
# COMPACT_ATOMS: atom_id res chain seq x y z
N MET A 1 -22.43 -10.43 5.40
CA MET A 1 -20.99 -10.25 5.16
C MET A 1 -20.86 -9.52 3.83
N PRO A 2 -20.04 -8.47 3.72
CA PRO A 2 -19.85 -7.79 2.44
C PRO A 2 -19.34 -8.77 1.38
N GLU A 3 -19.71 -8.58 0.12
CA GLU A 3 -19.25 -9.43 -0.99
C GLU A 3 -17.78 -9.16 -1.33
N PHE A 4 -17.32 -7.93 -1.10
CA PHE A 4 -15.94 -7.48 -1.21
C PHE A 4 -15.78 -6.19 -0.39
N ILE A 5 -14.52 -5.80 -0.14
CA ILE A 5 -14.18 -4.57 0.57
C ILE A 5 -13.28 -3.73 -0.34
N ILE A 6 -13.58 -2.44 -0.48
CA ILE A 6 -12.71 -1.49 -1.18
C ILE A 6 -11.98 -0.66 -0.13
N VAL A 7 -10.66 -0.65 -0.21
CA VAL A 7 -9.77 0.16 0.62
C VAL A 7 -9.19 1.25 -0.27
N GLU A 8 -9.63 2.48 -0.06
CA GLU A 8 -9.19 3.64 -0.83
C GLU A 8 -8.05 4.35 -0.10
N GLY A 9 -7.01 4.79 -0.82
CA GLY A 9 -6.06 5.75 -0.28
C GLY A 9 -6.73 7.10 -0.04
N ASN A 10 -6.64 7.66 1.17
CA ASN A 10 -7.21 8.99 1.42
C ASN A 10 -6.26 10.09 0.93
N ASN A 11 -6.66 10.79 -0.13
CA ASN A 11 -5.84 11.83 -0.76
C ASN A 11 -5.83 13.18 0.01
N ASP A 12 -6.78 13.40 0.91
CA ASP A 12 -6.91 14.66 1.65
C ASP A 12 -6.06 14.67 2.93
N LEU A 13 -6.01 13.53 3.62
CA LEU A 13 -5.26 13.36 4.86
C LEU A 13 -4.00 12.50 4.68
N GLY A 14 -3.80 11.88 3.51
CA GLY A 14 -2.57 11.21 3.04
C GLY A 14 -2.12 9.98 3.84
N GLU A 15 -2.22 10.04 5.16
CA GLU A 15 -1.76 9.04 6.10
C GLU A 15 -2.78 7.92 6.38
N PHE A 16 -4.05 8.13 6.00
CA PHE A 16 -5.16 7.22 6.26
C PHE A 16 -5.60 6.46 5.01
N PHE A 17 -6.29 5.34 5.24
CA PHE A 17 -7.11 4.66 4.26
C PHE A 17 -8.58 4.93 4.54
N GLN A 18 -9.43 4.80 3.54
CA GLN A 18 -10.86 4.99 3.65
C GLN A 18 -11.61 3.73 3.20
N ILE A 19 -12.62 3.34 3.98
CA ILE A 19 -13.53 2.24 3.66
C ILE A 19 -14.93 2.71 4.01
N ASP A 20 -15.85 2.71 3.04
CA ASP A 20 -17.24 3.18 3.23
C ASP A 20 -17.38 4.56 3.89
N GLY A 21 -16.39 5.45 3.67
CA GLY A 21 -16.34 6.80 4.26
C GLY A 21 -15.73 6.89 5.66
N GLU A 22 -15.36 5.75 6.27
CA GLU A 22 -14.65 5.70 7.54
C GLU A 22 -13.13 5.67 7.32
N LEU A 23 -12.37 6.36 8.17
CA LEU A 23 -10.92 6.45 8.09
C LEU A 23 -10.25 5.41 8.98
N PHE A 24 -9.22 4.77 8.44
CA PHE A 24 -8.42 3.75 9.10
C PHE A 24 -6.95 4.13 9.07
N SER A 25 -6.30 4.09 10.23
CA SER A 25 -4.84 4.09 10.32
C SER A 25 -4.27 2.75 9.83
N ASP A 26 -2.96 2.70 9.60
CA ASP A 26 -2.26 1.48 9.19
C ASP A 26 -2.56 0.30 10.14
N ASN A 27 -2.49 0.53 11.45
CA ASN A 27 -2.70 -0.52 12.45
C ASN A 27 -4.14 -1.04 12.40
N GLU A 28 -5.13 -0.15 12.31
CA GLU A 28 -6.54 -0.53 12.24
C GLU A 28 -6.84 -1.28 10.94
N LEU A 29 -6.26 -0.83 9.82
CA LEU A 29 -6.41 -1.50 8.53
C LEU A 29 -5.81 -2.91 8.58
N LEU A 30 -4.57 -3.07 9.06
CA LEU A 30 -3.89 -4.37 9.15
C LEU A 30 -4.60 -5.34 10.10
N GLU A 31 -5.19 -4.85 11.19
CA GLU A 31 -6.00 -5.68 12.08
C GLU A 31 -7.29 -6.17 11.41
N ASN A 32 -7.91 -5.34 10.57
CA ASN A 32 -9.14 -5.71 9.88
C ASN A 32 -8.89 -6.61 8.67
N LEU A 33 -7.80 -6.40 7.91
CA LEU A 33 -7.36 -7.28 6.83
C LEU A 33 -7.23 -8.73 7.31
N LYS A 34 -6.65 -8.95 8.49
CA LYS A 34 -6.57 -10.28 9.12
C LYS A 34 -7.95 -10.94 9.29
N LYS A 35 -8.94 -10.20 9.78
CA LYS A 35 -10.31 -10.69 9.98
C LYS A 35 -10.99 -11.00 8.65
N TRP A 36 -10.83 -10.12 7.66
CA TRP A 36 -11.45 -10.29 6.35
C TRP A 36 -10.85 -11.48 5.59
N ARG A 37 -9.54 -11.70 5.73
CA ARG A 37 -8.87 -12.91 5.23
C ARG A 37 -9.41 -14.18 5.87
N GLU A 38 -9.60 -14.21 7.19
CA GLU A 38 -10.23 -15.34 7.90
C GLU A 38 -11.66 -15.61 7.44
N TRP A 39 -12.35 -14.57 6.98
CA TRP A 39 -13.72 -14.65 6.44
C TRP A 39 -13.77 -14.91 4.93
N GLU A 40 -12.61 -15.08 4.29
CA GLU A 40 -12.47 -15.26 2.84
C GLU A 40 -13.15 -14.12 2.04
N VAL A 41 -13.19 -12.91 2.61
CA VAL A 41 -13.75 -11.72 1.95
C VAL A 41 -12.68 -11.12 1.04
N PRO A 42 -12.93 -10.97 -0.27
CA PRO A 42 -12.01 -10.31 -1.18
C PRO A 42 -11.81 -8.84 -0.82
N VAL A 43 -10.56 -8.37 -0.89
CA VAL A 43 -10.18 -6.97 -0.67
C VAL A 43 -9.63 -6.39 -1.96
N ILE A 44 -10.10 -5.20 -2.33
CA ILE A 44 -9.63 -4.43 -3.47
C ILE A 44 -8.98 -3.16 -2.92
N ILE A 45 -7.70 -2.96 -3.25
CA ILE A 45 -6.95 -1.78 -2.84
C ILE A 45 -6.92 -0.77 -3.99
N ASP A 46 -7.51 0.41 -3.78
CA ASP A 46 -7.47 1.54 -4.70
C ASP A 46 -6.68 2.69 -4.09
N ASP A 47 -5.34 2.58 -4.16
CA ASP A 47 -4.43 3.56 -3.59
C ASP A 47 -3.43 4.10 -4.61
N TRP A 48 -3.57 5.39 -4.89
CA TRP A 48 -2.77 6.15 -5.85
C TRP A 48 -1.48 6.73 -5.23
N CYS A 49 -1.36 6.67 -3.91
CA CYS A 49 -0.15 7.10 -3.21
C CYS A 49 1.04 6.17 -3.49
N ASN A 50 2.26 6.65 -3.17
CA ASN A 50 3.49 5.86 -3.26
C ASN A 50 3.63 4.91 -2.05
N ARG A 51 2.59 4.12 -1.78
CA ARG A 51 2.56 3.05 -0.78
C ARG A 51 1.79 1.84 -1.31
N ILE A 52 2.00 0.69 -0.71
CA ILE A 52 1.30 -0.55 -1.05
C ILE A 52 1.15 -1.41 0.19
N LEU A 53 0.08 -2.21 0.25
CA LEU A 53 0.03 -3.37 1.13
C LEU A 53 0.93 -4.46 0.54
N ASN A 54 1.77 -5.09 1.36
CA ASN A 54 2.60 -6.20 0.88
C ASN A 54 1.72 -7.39 0.43
N GLU A 55 2.33 -8.37 -0.26
CA GLU A 55 1.59 -9.50 -0.83
C GLU A 55 0.82 -10.33 0.22
N ASP A 56 1.32 -10.38 1.45
CA ASP A 56 0.68 -11.08 2.57
C ASP A 56 -0.33 -10.22 3.35
N GLU A 57 -0.51 -8.96 2.97
CA GLU A 57 -1.36 -7.95 3.62
C GLU A 57 -1.03 -7.74 5.12
N THR A 58 0.23 -7.96 5.50
CA THR A 58 0.73 -7.90 6.88
C THR A 58 1.44 -6.61 7.22
N GLU A 59 1.86 -5.85 6.21
CA GLU A 59 2.51 -4.56 6.38
C GLU A 59 2.13 -3.60 5.25
N ILE A 60 2.31 -2.30 5.51
CA ILE A 60 2.23 -1.27 4.49
C ILE A 60 3.64 -0.78 4.20
N LEU A 61 4.06 -0.92 2.95
CA LEU A 61 5.34 -0.43 2.45
C LEU A 61 5.16 0.97 1.88
N TYR A 62 6.08 1.86 2.23
CA TYR A 62 6.12 3.23 1.71
C TYR A 62 7.32 3.39 0.79
N PHE A 63 7.10 4.10 -0.32
CA PHE A 63 8.09 4.33 -1.35
C PHE A 63 8.35 5.83 -1.48
N PRO A 64 9.61 6.26 -1.62
CA PRO A 64 9.94 7.66 -1.80
C PRO A 64 9.42 8.20 -3.13
N THR A 65 9.34 7.36 -4.18
CA THR A 65 8.85 7.74 -5.50
C THR A 65 7.88 6.72 -6.08
N HIS A 66 7.15 7.14 -7.12
CA HIS A 66 6.31 6.24 -7.91
C HIS A 66 7.14 5.22 -8.69
N GLU A 67 8.35 5.59 -9.13
CA GLU A 67 9.28 4.70 -9.84
C GLU A 67 9.70 3.53 -8.95
N ASP A 68 10.00 3.80 -7.68
CA ASP A 68 10.31 2.77 -6.68
C ASP A 68 9.13 1.81 -6.46
N LYS A 69 7.90 2.33 -6.30
CA LYS A 69 6.68 1.51 -6.18
C LYS A 69 6.47 0.63 -7.41
N MET A 70 6.63 1.19 -8.61
CA MET A 70 6.47 0.47 -9.87
C MET A 70 7.51 -0.64 -10.04
N ASN A 71 8.77 -0.37 -9.70
CA ASN A 71 9.82 -1.37 -9.75
C ASN A 71 9.61 -2.48 -8.73
N TYR A 72 9.17 -2.16 -7.50
CA TYR A 72 8.79 -3.17 -6.51
C TYR A 72 7.73 -4.14 -7.08
N ILE A 73 6.61 -3.62 -7.58
CA ILE A 73 5.52 -4.44 -8.15
C ILE A 73 6.01 -5.37 -9.27
N ARG A 74 6.98 -4.91 -10.06
CA ARG A 74 7.54 -5.70 -11.15
C ARG A 74 8.46 -6.80 -10.67
N VAL A 75 9.32 -6.50 -9.69
CA VAL A 75 10.21 -7.48 -9.08
C VAL A 75 9.41 -8.61 -8.44
N GLU A 76 8.36 -8.29 -7.68
CA GLU A 76 7.48 -9.31 -7.07
C GLU A 76 6.79 -10.21 -8.12
N LYS A 77 6.61 -9.72 -9.34
CA LYS A 77 6.02 -10.46 -10.46
C LYS A 77 7.04 -11.15 -11.38
N ASP A 78 8.29 -11.24 -10.95
CA ASP A 78 9.41 -11.76 -11.76
C ASP A 78 9.58 -11.03 -13.11
N LEU A 79 9.27 -9.72 -13.14
CA LEU A 79 9.41 -8.87 -14.33
C LEU A 79 10.65 -7.98 -14.20
N GLU A 80 11.32 -7.72 -15.32
CA GLU A 80 12.44 -6.77 -15.36
C GLU A 80 11.99 -5.37 -14.92
N PRO A 81 12.77 -4.64 -14.10
CA PRO A 81 12.40 -3.29 -13.66
C PRO A 81 12.32 -2.31 -14.85
N LEU A 82 11.47 -1.30 -14.72
CA LEU A 82 11.30 -0.26 -15.74
C LEU A 82 12.24 0.92 -15.51
N TYR A 83 12.47 1.24 -14.24
CA TYR A 83 13.25 2.39 -13.79
C TYR A 83 14.54 1.89 -13.13
N HIS A 84 15.53 2.77 -12.95
CA HIS A 84 16.81 2.49 -12.28
C HIS A 84 17.61 1.28 -12.82
N THR A 85 18.73 1.55 -13.51
CA THR A 85 19.68 0.51 -14.00
C THR A 85 20.75 0.11 -12.97
N SER A 86 20.62 0.56 -11.71
CA SER A 86 21.65 0.41 -10.68
C SER A 86 21.45 -0.84 -9.82
N ASN A 87 22.45 -1.22 -9.03
CA ASN A 87 22.40 -2.34 -8.07
C ASN A 87 21.21 -2.27 -7.09
N LYS A 88 20.56 -1.11 -6.93
CA LYS A 88 19.35 -0.95 -6.13
C LYS A 88 18.17 -0.66 -7.06
N ILE A 89 17.26 -1.63 -7.16
CA ILE A 89 16.13 -1.63 -8.10
C ILE A 89 14.99 -0.75 -7.58
N TYR A 90 14.76 -0.72 -6.27
CA TYR A 90 13.82 0.18 -5.60
C TYR A 90 14.27 0.46 -4.16
N ALA A 91 13.68 1.46 -3.52
CA ALA A 91 13.83 1.76 -2.11
C ALA A 91 12.47 1.83 -1.40
N THR A 92 12.45 1.39 -0.15
CA THR A 92 11.39 1.66 0.81
C THR A 92 11.88 2.65 1.86
N ILE A 93 10.95 3.39 2.46
CA ILE A 93 11.18 4.35 3.55
C ILE A 93 10.18 4.11 4.68
N SER A 94 10.41 4.71 5.85
CA SER A 94 9.43 4.69 6.93
C SER A 94 8.21 5.57 6.62
N LYS A 95 7.09 5.31 7.29
CA LYS A 95 5.90 6.18 7.22
C LYS A 95 6.24 7.62 7.56
N SER A 96 7.04 7.86 8.60
CA SER A 96 7.44 9.22 8.99
C SER A 96 8.20 9.94 7.89
N GLU A 97 9.19 9.28 7.27
CA GLU A 97 9.92 9.85 6.14
C GLU A 97 8.99 10.08 4.94
N TRP A 98 8.03 9.17 4.72
CA TRP A 98 7.07 9.31 3.63
C TRP A 98 6.12 10.50 3.84
N LEU A 99 5.64 10.72 5.06
CA LEU A 99 4.81 11.89 5.40
C LEU A 99 5.57 13.21 5.24
N GLU A 100 6.89 13.22 5.47
CA GLU A 100 7.73 14.39 5.20
C GLU A 100 7.78 14.75 3.71
N LEU A 101 7.59 13.79 2.80
CA LEU A 101 7.58 14.00 1.35
C LEU A 101 6.23 14.52 0.82
N LEU A 102 5.15 14.45 1.61
CA LEU A 102 3.82 14.94 1.22
C LEU A 102 3.64 16.45 1.50
N ASN A 103 4.54 17.07 2.27
CA ASN A 103 4.53 18.49 2.64
C ASN A 103 5.34 19.36 1.68
#